data_AF-A0A1J3F6A1-F1
#
_entry.id   AF-A0A1J3F6A1-F1
#
_cell.length_a   1.000
_cell.length_b   1.000
_cell.length_c   1.000
_cell.angle_alpha   90.00
_cell.angle_beta   90.00
_cell.angle_gamma   90.00
#
_symmetry.space_group_name_H-M   'P 1'
#
loop_
_entity.id
_entity.type
_entity.pdbx_description
1 polymer ?
#
loop_
_entity_poly.entity_id
_entity_poly.type
_entity_poly.pdbx_seq_one_letter_code
_entity_poly.pdbx_strand_id
1 'polypeptide(L)'
;SVYSQYDIEVAQMERDGEIEKEKLPSPLQAAAASALAFSVGAIVPLLAAAFVKEYKVRIIAVVAAVTVALVAFGWLGAALGKAPVLRSSARVLFGGWLAMAVTFGLTKLIGLHGL
;
A
#
# COMPACT_ATOMS: atom_id res chain seq x y z
N SER A 1 17.88 31.35 -27.65
CA SER A 1 18.92 32.34 -27.28
C SER A 1 19.84 31.68 -26.26
N VAL A 2 21.15 31.89 -26.29
CA VAL A 2 22.08 31.26 -25.32
C VAL A 2 21.73 31.63 -23.88
N TYR A 3 21.21 32.84 -23.66
CA TYR A 3 20.71 33.30 -22.36
C TYR A 3 19.54 32.48 -21.81
N SER A 4 18.62 32.03 -22.68
CA SER A 4 17.49 31.22 -22.22
C SER A 4 17.92 29.81 -21.80
N GLN A 5 19.03 29.27 -22.31
CA GLN A 5 19.58 28.01 -21.81
C GLN A 5 20.24 28.19 -20.45
N TYR A 6 21.01 29.27 -20.29
CA TYR A 6 21.65 29.60 -19.02
C TYR A 6 20.63 29.81 -17.90
N ASP A 7 19.54 30.53 -18.16
CA ASP A 7 18.47 30.74 -17.17
C ASP A 7 17.77 29.42 -16.77
N ILE A 8 17.55 28.51 -17.72
CA ILE A 8 16.96 27.20 -17.45
C ILE A 8 17.90 26.36 -16.59
N GLU A 9 19.21 26.40 -16.86
CA GLU A 9 20.23 25.65 -16.13
C GLU A 9 20.42 26.17 -14.70
N VAL A 10 20.47 27.50 -14.50
CA VAL A 10 20.52 28.11 -13.16
C VAL A 10 19.25 27.78 -12.38
N ALA A 11 18.07 27.88 -13.00
CA ALA A 11 16.81 27.53 -12.35
C ALA A 11 16.70 26.04 -11.99
N GLN A 12 17.30 25.14 -12.79
CA GLN A 12 17.42 23.72 -12.47
C GLN A 12 18.35 23.49 -11.29
N MET A 13 19.54 24.10 -11.28
CA MET A 13 20.48 24.00 -10.16
C MET A 13 19.91 24.55 -8.85
N GLU A 14 19.17 25.66 -8.90
CA GLU A 14 18.47 26.21 -7.74
C GLU A 14 17.38 25.26 -7.23
N ARG A 15 16.56 24.68 -8.12
CA ARG A 15 15.57 23.65 -7.74
C ARG A 15 16.21 22.41 -7.13
N ASP A 16 17.25 21.88 -7.76
CA ASP A 16 17.92 20.67 -7.31
C ASP A 16 18.63 20.91 -5.98
N GLY A 17 19.25 22.08 -5.80
CA GLY A 17 19.86 22.51 -4.55
C GLY A 17 18.84 22.76 -3.43
N GLU A 18 17.63 23.21 -3.75
CA GLU A 18 16.52 23.27 -2.80
C GLU A 18 16.01 21.86 -2.42
N ILE A 19 15.86 20.94 -3.39
CA ILE A 19 15.44 19.55 -3.15
C ILE A 19 16.47 18.76 -2.32
N GLU A 20 17.77 18.98 -2.55
CA GLU A 20 18.85 18.39 -1.74
C GLU A 20 18.84 18.92 -0.29
N LYS A 21 18.58 20.23 -0.12
CA LYS A 21 18.42 20.85 1.21
C LYS A 21 17.16 20.38 1.92
N GLU A 22 16.09 20.12 1.18
CA GLU A 22 14.83 19.53 1.65
C GLU A 22 14.93 18.00 1.82
N LYS A 23 16.10 17.52 2.27
CA LYS A 23 16.42 16.18 2.82
C LYS A 23 15.33 15.11 2.62
N LEU A 24 15.15 14.68 1.38
CA LEU A 24 14.33 13.51 1.06
C LEU A 24 14.89 12.31 1.87
N PRO A 25 14.04 11.52 2.57
CA PRO A 25 14.52 10.35 3.28
C PRO A 25 15.29 9.46 2.30
N SER A 26 16.49 9.04 2.69
CA SER A 26 17.37 8.25 1.82
C SER A 26 16.58 7.07 1.21
N PRO A 27 16.82 6.71 -0.07
CA PRO A 27 16.01 5.70 -0.75
C PRO A 27 15.99 4.36 0.00
N LEU A 28 17.11 4.00 0.64
CA LEU A 28 17.19 2.83 1.52
C LEU A 28 16.29 2.94 2.75
N GLN A 29 16.23 4.11 3.39
CA GLN A 29 15.35 4.34 4.52
C GLN A 29 13.87 4.29 4.12
N ALA A 30 13.50 4.84 2.96
CA ALA A 30 12.14 4.77 2.44
C ALA A 30 11.73 3.32 2.11
N ALA A 31 12.63 2.54 1.52
CA ALA A 31 12.42 1.11 1.24
C ALA A 31 12.25 0.31 2.55
N ALA A 32 13.14 0.53 3.53
CA ALA A 32 13.08 -0.14 4.82
C ALA A 32 11.79 0.22 5.59
N ALA A 33 11.39 1.50 5.60
CA ALA A 33 10.14 1.93 6.21
C ALA A 33 8.92 1.29 5.54
N SER A 34 8.92 1.19 4.21
CA SER A 34 7.85 0.55 3.45
C SER A 34 7.77 -0.95 3.73
N ALA A 35 8.92 -1.64 3.75
CA ALA A 35 8.98 -3.07 4.07
C ALA A 35 8.48 -3.37 5.49
N LEU A 36 8.85 -2.54 6.46
CA LEU A 36 8.36 -2.64 7.84
C LEU A 36 6.85 -2.38 7.91
N ALA A 37 6.35 -1.32 7.27
CA ALA A 37 4.93 -1.00 7.26
C ALA A 37 4.11 -2.14 6.64
N PHE A 38 4.59 -2.73 5.54
CA PHE A 38 3.94 -3.87 4.90
C PHE A 38 3.96 -5.12 5.79
N SER A 39 5.13 -5.41 6.39
CA SER A 39 5.29 -6.56 7.28
C SER A 39 4.36 -6.48 8.47
N VAL A 40 4.30 -5.32 9.13
CA VAL A 40 3.41 -5.08 10.27
C VAL A 40 1.94 -5.18 9.86
N GLY A 41 1.57 -4.63 8.70
CA GLY A 41 0.20 -4.74 8.18
C GLY A 41 -0.22 -6.18 7.86
N ALA A 42 0.71 -7.03 7.44
CA ALA A 42 0.44 -8.43 7.12
C ALA A 42 0.22 -9.32 8.36
N ILE A 43 0.68 -8.91 9.55
CA ILE A 43 0.56 -9.71 10.78
C ILE A 43 -0.90 -10.01 11.12
N VAL A 44 -1.79 -9.01 11.01
CA VAL A 44 -3.20 -9.15 11.39
C VAL A 44 -3.92 -10.27 10.62
N PRO A 45 -3.94 -10.28 9.27
CA PRO A 45 -4.55 -11.36 8.52
C PRO A 45 -3.80 -12.70 8.63
N LEU A 46 -2.47 -12.69 8.81
CA LEU A 46 -1.70 -13.92 9.03
C LEU A 46 -2.08 -14.60 10.35
N LEU A 47 -2.25 -13.84 11.43
CA LEU A 47 -2.71 -14.37 12.71
C LEU A 47 -4.12 -14.94 12.59
N ALA A 48 -5.04 -14.23 11.91
CA ALA A 48 -6.38 -14.74 11.65
C ALA A 48 -6.37 -16.08 10.87
N ALA A 49 -5.44 -16.22 9.91
CA ALA A 49 -5.27 -17.47 9.16
C ALA A 49 -4.65 -18.60 10.01
N ALA A 50 -3.69 -18.28 10.88
CA ALA A 50 -2.93 -19.27 11.64
C ALA A 50 -3.74 -19.91 12.78
N PHE A 51 -4.60 -19.14 13.45
CA PHE A 51 -5.34 -19.62 14.63
C PHE A 51 -6.63 -20.38 14.30
N VAL A 52 -7.17 -20.24 13.09
CA VAL A 52 -8.46 -20.86 12.72
C VAL A 52 -8.25 -22.13 11.92
N LYS A 53 -8.59 -23.28 12.51
CA LYS A 53 -8.41 -24.62 11.91
C LYS A 53 -9.47 -24.98 10.88
N GLU A 54 -10.73 -24.58 11.11
CA GLU A 54 -11.84 -24.90 10.21
C GLU A 54 -11.76 -24.04 8.93
N TYR A 55 -11.81 -24.66 7.75
CA TYR A 55 -11.53 -24.00 6.48
C TYR A 55 -12.53 -22.87 6.19
N LYS A 56 -13.82 -23.10 6.39
CA LYS A 56 -14.86 -22.09 6.16
C LYS A 56 -14.73 -20.91 7.12
N VAL A 57 -14.51 -21.19 8.40
CA VAL A 57 -14.36 -20.16 9.43
C VAL A 57 -13.08 -19.37 9.21
N ARG A 58 -11.99 -20.01 8.76
CA ARG A 58 -10.71 -19.36 8.46
C ARG A 58 -10.86 -18.34 7.34
N ILE A 59 -11.57 -18.69 6.26
CA ILE A 59 -11.82 -17.75 5.16
C ILE A 59 -12.59 -16.53 5.66
N ILE A 60 -13.67 -16.73 6.42
CA ILE A 60 -14.48 -15.63 6.96
C ILE A 60 -13.64 -14.75 7.89
N ALA A 61 -12.86 -15.37 8.78
CA ALA A 61 -11.99 -14.66 9.71
C ALA A 61 -10.92 -13.82 8.99
N VAL A 62 -10.28 -14.36 7.95
CA VAL A 62 -9.28 -13.63 7.15
C VAL A 62 -9.93 -12.47 6.41
N VAL A 63 -11.07 -12.68 5.75
CA VAL A 63 -11.78 -11.60 5.03
C VAL A 63 -12.21 -10.48 6.00
N ALA A 64 -12.71 -10.84 7.17
CA ALA A 64 -13.09 -9.86 8.20
C ALA A 64 -11.86 -9.08 8.70
N ALA A 65 -10.77 -9.79 9.04
CA ALA A 65 -9.53 -9.17 9.50
C ALA A 65 -8.91 -8.23 8.46
N VAL A 66 -8.87 -8.65 7.19
CA VAL A 66 -8.39 -7.81 6.09
C VAL A 66 -9.28 -6.58 5.91
N THR A 67 -10.60 -6.75 5.96
CA THR A 67 -11.54 -5.62 5.81
C THR A 67 -11.30 -4.57 6.90
N VAL A 68 -11.18 -4.99 8.17
CA VAL A 68 -10.88 -4.09 9.29
C VAL A 68 -9.52 -3.39 9.07
N ALA A 69 -8.49 -4.14 8.66
CA ALA A 69 -7.17 -3.58 8.39
C ALA A 69 -7.22 -2.54 7.24
N LEU A 70 -7.94 -2.82 6.15
CA LEU A 70 -8.09 -1.89 5.01
C LEU A 70 -8.81 -0.60 5.41
N VAL A 71 -9.84 -0.67 6.26
CA VAL A 71 -10.49 0.54 6.80
C VAL A 71 -9.50 1.35 7.62
N ALA A 72 -8.75 0.70 8.52
CA ALA A 72 -7.77 1.36 9.36
C ALA A 72 -6.66 2.02 8.54
N PHE A 73 -6.09 1.31 7.55
CA PHE A 73 -5.06 1.85 6.66
C PHE A 73 -5.61 2.93 5.72
N GLY A 74 -6.84 2.78 5.23
CA GLY A 74 -7.51 3.81 4.44
C GLY A 74 -7.72 5.11 5.23
N TRP A 75 -8.08 4.98 6.51
CA TRP A 75 -8.20 6.10 7.45
C TRP A 75 -6.84 6.73 7.75
N LEU A 76 -5.84 5.93 8.14
CA LEU A 76 -4.48 6.42 8.42
C LEU A 76 -3.88 7.12 7.20
N GLY A 77 -4.01 6.53 6.01
CA GLY A 77 -3.52 7.12 4.76
C GLY A 77 -4.22 8.43 4.42
N ALA A 78 -5.51 8.55 4.71
CA ALA A 78 -6.24 9.81 4.53
C ALA A 78 -5.83 10.88 5.55
N ALA A 79 -5.65 10.48 6.82
CA ALA A 79 -5.23 11.37 7.89
C ALA A 79 -3.82 11.93 7.64
N LEU A 80 -2.87 11.06 7.25
CA LEU A 80 -1.51 11.46 6.91
C LEU A 80 -1.45 12.28 5.60
N GLY A 81 -2.32 11.95 4.63
CA GLY A 81 -2.37 12.63 3.32
C GLY A 81 -3.29 13.85 3.26
N LYS A 82 -3.93 14.26 4.36
CA LYS A 82 -4.95 15.34 4.40
C LYS A 82 -6.05 15.20 3.34
N ALA A 83 -6.39 13.97 2.97
CA ALA A 83 -7.37 13.66 1.93
C ALA A 83 -8.75 13.33 2.52
N PRO A 84 -9.86 13.45 1.75
CA PRO A 84 -11.19 13.07 2.23
C PRO A 84 -11.24 11.58 2.61
N VAL A 85 -11.42 11.32 3.91
CA VAL A 85 -11.27 9.98 4.49
C VAL A 85 -12.22 8.95 3.89
N LEU A 86 -13.49 9.32 3.70
CA LEU A 86 -14.50 8.44 3.09
C LEU A 86 -14.09 7.96 1.69
N ARG A 87 -13.58 8.85 0.84
CA ARG A 87 -13.16 8.50 -0.53
C ARG A 87 -11.90 7.64 -0.52
N SER A 88 -10.94 7.97 0.35
CA SER A 88 -9.69 7.22 0.47
C SER A 88 -9.92 5.81 1.04
N SER A 89 -10.72 5.67 2.09
CA SER A 89 -11.04 4.36 2.66
C SER A 89 -11.86 3.51 1.70
N ALA A 90 -12.82 4.10 0.98
CA ALA A 90 -13.60 3.38 -0.02
C ALA A 90 -12.71 2.79 -1.13
N ARG A 91 -11.82 3.58 -1.75
CA ARG A 91 -10.92 3.06 -2.80
C ARG A 91 -10.00 1.95 -2.29
N VAL A 92 -9.51 2.05 -1.06
CA VAL A 92 -8.61 1.06 -0.45
C VAL A 92 -9.37 -0.24 -0.17
N LEU A 93 -10.60 -0.14 0.34
CA LEU A 93 -11.48 -1.28 0.53
C LEU A 93 -11.81 -1.97 -0.80
N PHE A 94 -12.31 -1.22 -1.78
CA PHE A 94 -12.69 -1.80 -3.08
C PHE A 94 -11.51 -2.42 -3.81
N GLY A 95 -10.35 -1.73 -3.82
CA GLY A 95 -9.13 -2.26 -4.42
C GLY A 95 -8.63 -3.53 -3.71
N GLY A 96 -8.67 -3.54 -2.37
CA GLY A 96 -8.27 -4.71 -1.57
C GLY A 96 -9.18 -5.91 -1.77
N TRP A 97 -10.50 -5.71 -1.79
CA TRP A 97 -11.45 -6.79 -2.09
C TRP A 97 -11.32 -7.33 -3.51
N LEU A 98 -11.12 -6.45 -4.49
CA LEU A 98 -10.87 -6.87 -5.88
C LEU A 98 -9.62 -7.75 -5.96
N ALA A 99 -8.53 -7.31 -5.32
CA ALA A 99 -7.29 -8.08 -5.28
C ALA A 99 -7.49 -9.47 -4.64
N MET A 100 -8.17 -9.53 -3.48
CA MET A 100 -8.48 -10.81 -2.83
C MET A 100 -9.33 -11.73 -3.71
N ALA A 101 -10.35 -11.19 -4.38
CA ALA A 101 -11.23 -11.97 -5.26
C ALA A 101 -10.45 -12.55 -6.45
N VAL A 102 -9.58 -11.74 -7.07
CA VAL A 102 -8.72 -12.17 -8.18
C VAL A 102 -7.74 -13.24 -7.71
N THR A 103 -7.02 -13.02 -6.60
CA THR A 103 -6.05 -14.00 -6.08
C THR A 103 -6.74 -15.32 -5.72
N PHE A 104 -7.85 -15.28 -4.98
CA PHE A 104 -8.59 -16.48 -4.60
C PHE A 104 -9.15 -17.21 -5.81
N GLY A 105 -9.72 -16.47 -6.77
CA GLY A 105 -10.24 -17.02 -8.02
C GLY A 105 -9.15 -17.71 -8.84
N LEU A 106 -7.99 -17.07 -8.98
CA LEU A 106 -6.86 -17.63 -9.72
C LEU A 106 -6.30 -18.88 -9.04
N THR A 107 -6.12 -18.87 -7.71
CA THR A 107 -5.67 -20.06 -6.96
C THR A 107 -6.68 -21.21 -7.07
N LYS A 108 -7.99 -20.92 -7.07
CA LYS A 108 -9.02 -21.93 -7.29
C LYS A 108 -8.99 -22.49 -8.71
N LEU A 109 -8.83 -21.65 -9.73
CA LEU A 109 -8.74 -22.08 -11.13
C LEU A 109 -7.50 -22.94 -11.39
N ILE A 110 -6.35 -22.58 -10.82
CA ILE A 110 -5.12 -23.39 -10.90
C ILE A 110 -5.31 -24.70 -10.13
N GLY A 111 -5.90 -24.66 -8.94
CA GLY A 111 -6.20 -25.87 -8.16
C GLY A 111 -7.24 -26.80 -8.82
N LEU A 112 -8.07 -26.28 -9.73
CA LEU A 112 -9.03 -27.05 -10.53
C LEU A 112 -8.39 -27.67 -11.79
N HIS A 113 -7.40 -27.01 -12.41
CA HIS A 113 -6.69 -27.50 -13.60
C HIS A 113 -5.42 -28.31 -13.29
N GLY A 114 -4.91 -28.24 -12.06
CA GLY A 114 -3.72 -28.96 -11.60
C GLY A 114 -3.99 -30.33 -10.97
N LEU A 115 -5.19 -30.89 -11.19
CA LEU A 115 -5.60 -32.25 -10.81
C LEU A 115 -5.88 -33.06 -12.07
#